data_AF-A0A135L774-F1
#
_entry.id   AF-A0A135L774-F1
#
_cell.length_a   1.000
_cell.length_b   1.000
_cell.length_c   1.000
_cell.angle_alpha   90.00
_cell.angle_beta   90.00
_cell.angle_gamma   90.00
#
_symmetry.space_group_name_H-M   'P 1'
#
loop_
_entity.id
_entity.type
_entity.pdbx_description
1 polymer ?
#
loop_
_entity_poly.entity_id
_entity_poly.type
_entity_poly.pdbx_seq_one_letter_code
_entity_poly.pdbx_strand_id
1 'polypeptide(L)'
;MSPLSKELITKLANENDVEVLKEVLHYYAFLKEKKEQEIKKQWDSLEEVEPDEEELKIISEYKNSPEKFEFVSMEEVLKELGINESEL
;
A
#
# COMPACT_ATOMS: atom_id res chain seq x y z
N MET A 1 1.72 9.80 -14.59
CA MET A 1 1.59 11.17 -14.02
C MET A 1 0.39 11.84 -14.65
N SER A 2 -0.56 12.36 -13.85
CA SER A 2 -1.80 12.94 -14.36
C SER A 2 -1.56 14.22 -15.18
N PRO A 3 -2.44 14.59 -16.13
CA PRO A 3 -2.34 15.86 -16.87
C PRO A 3 -2.27 17.08 -15.94
N LEU A 4 -3.08 17.10 -14.88
CA LEU A 4 -3.09 18.17 -13.88
C LEU A 4 -1.76 18.28 -13.12
N SER A 5 -1.17 17.12 -12.75
CA SER A 5 0.13 17.09 -12.08
C SER A 5 1.24 17.67 -12.96
N LYS A 6 1.23 17.40 -14.26
CA LYS A 6 2.20 17.96 -15.21
C LYS A 6 2.07 19.47 -15.34
N GLU A 7 0.84 19.98 -15.40
CA GLU A 7 0.56 21.42 -15.47
C GLU A 7 1.05 22.15 -14.22
N LEU A 8 0.74 21.62 -13.02
CA LEU A 8 1.19 22.20 -11.75
C LEU A 8 2.72 22.26 -11.65
N ILE A 9 3.42 21.19 -12.01
CA ILE A 9 4.89 21.16 -12.03
C ILE A 9 5.44 22.23 -12.97
N THR A 10 4.84 22.37 -14.16
CA THR A 10 5.27 23.37 -15.14
C THR A 10 5.06 24.79 -14.63
N LYS A 11 3.94 25.06 -13.96
CA LYS A 11 3.67 26.37 -13.34
C LYS A 11 4.66 26.69 -12.22
N LEU A 12 4.94 25.73 -11.33
CA LEU A 12 5.91 25.89 -10.25
C LEU A 12 7.34 26.10 -10.76
N ALA A 13 7.74 25.40 -11.81
CA ALA A 13 9.07 25.52 -12.40
C ALA A 13 9.31 26.89 -13.06
N ASN A 14 8.24 27.57 -13.50
CA ASN A 14 8.30 28.88 -14.14
C ASN A 14 7.95 30.03 -13.18
N GLU A 15 7.72 29.75 -11.89
CA GLU A 15 7.47 30.77 -10.87
C GLU A 15 8.77 31.53 -10.56
N ASN A 16 8.70 32.86 -10.60
CA ASN A 16 9.85 33.73 -10.37
C ASN A 16 9.84 34.35 -8.97
N ASP A 17 8.69 34.37 -8.30
CA ASP A 17 8.55 34.81 -6.92
C ASP A 17 9.00 33.70 -5.96
N VAL A 18 10.18 33.91 -5.37
CA VAL A 18 10.84 32.93 -4.50
C VAL A 18 10.07 32.73 -3.19
N GLU A 19 9.48 33.80 -2.65
CA GLU A 19 8.68 33.76 -1.43
C GLU A 19 7.40 32.94 -1.66
N VAL A 20 6.69 33.18 -2.76
CA VAL A 20 5.50 32.40 -3.14
C VAL A 20 5.86 30.93 -3.36
N LEU A 21 6.92 30.65 -4.10
CA LEU A 21 7.37 29.28 -4.34
C LEU A 21 7.69 28.56 -3.01
N LYS A 22 8.35 29.24 -2.08
CA LYS A 22 8.70 28.70 -0.76
C LYS A 22 7.45 28.37 0.06
N GLU A 23 6.45 29.25 0.10
CA GLU A 23 5.19 29.02 0.82
C GLU A 23 4.45 27.80 0.28
N VAL A 24 4.32 27.71 -1.04
CA VAL A 24 3.61 26.59 -1.70
C VAL A 24 4.33 25.26 -1.42
N LEU A 25 5.65 25.23 -1.55
CA LEU A 25 6.43 24.02 -1.28
C LEU A 25 6.39 23.60 0.19
N HIS A 26 6.41 24.56 1.12
CA HIS A 26 6.24 24.27 2.55
C HIS A 26 4.87 23.65 2.81
N TYR A 27 3.79 24.27 2.30
CA TYR A 27 2.45 23.73 2.49
C TYR A 27 2.30 22.32 1.90
N TYR A 28 2.90 22.05 0.74
CA TYR A 28 2.93 20.71 0.16
C TYR A 28 3.64 19.70 1.07
N ALA A 29 4.80 20.07 1.63
CA ALA A 29 5.54 19.21 2.56
C ALA A 29 4.70 18.89 3.81
N PHE A 30 4.02 19.89 4.38
CA PHE A 30 3.09 19.72 5.50
C PHE A 30 1.95 18.74 5.16
N LEU A 31 1.31 18.88 3.99
CA LEU A 31 0.25 17.97 3.56
C LEU A 31 0.76 16.54 3.39
N LYS A 32 1.97 16.37 2.86
CA LYS A 32 2.60 15.06 2.70
C LYS A 32 2.79 14.40 4.07
N GLU A 33 3.40 15.11 5.02
CA GLU A 33 3.63 14.60 6.38
C GLU A 33 2.30 14.26 7.08
N LYS A 34 1.30 15.13 6.97
CA LYS A 34 -0.04 14.88 7.55
C LYS A 34 -0.65 13.58 7.02
N LYS A 35 -0.59 13.34 5.71
CA LYS A 35 -1.11 12.12 5.09
C LYS A 35 -0.35 10.88 5.53
N GLU A 36 0.98 10.96 5.64
CA GLU A 36 1.81 9.86 6.15
C GLU A 36 1.45 9.51 7.60
N GLN A 37 1.22 10.52 8.44
CA GLN A 37 0.74 10.31 9.82
C GLN A 37 -0.67 9.72 9.87
N GLU A 38 -1.58 10.13 9.00
CA GLU A 38 -2.93 9.55 8.91
C GLU A 38 -2.88 8.08 8.50
N ILE A 39 -2.07 7.73 7.50
CA ILE A 39 -1.86 6.33 7.10
C ILE A 39 -1.28 5.53 8.26
N LYS A 40 -0.26 6.05 8.95
CA LYS A 40 0.31 5.38 10.12
C LYS A 40 -0.74 5.14 11.20
N LYS A 41 -1.54 6.16 11.52
CA LYS A 41 -2.64 6.03 12.50
C LYS A 41 -3.69 5.01 12.08
N GLN A 42 -3.98 4.90 10.78
CA GLN A 42 -4.89 3.88 10.27
C GLN A 42 -4.32 2.47 10.53
N TRP A 43 -3.03 2.24 10.23
CA TRP A 43 -2.36 0.98 10.55
C TRP A 43 -2.34 0.70 12.05
N ASP A 44 -1.98 1.69 12.87
CA ASP A 44 -1.95 1.56 14.33
C ASP A 44 -3.36 1.33 14.94
N SER A 45 -4.42 1.68 14.20
CA SER A 45 -5.81 1.52 14.64
C SER A 45 -6.47 0.19 14.22
N LEU A 46 -5.79 -0.60 13.38
CA LEU A 46 -6.24 -1.94 13.07
C LEU A 46 -6.13 -2.80 14.33
N GLU A 47 -7.20 -3.49 14.68
CA GLU A 47 -7.18 -4.46 15.76
C GLU A 47 -6.32 -5.65 15.35
N GLU A 48 -5.19 -5.83 16.04
CA GLU A 48 -4.37 -7.03 15.87
C GLU A 48 -5.03 -8.19 16.62
N VAL A 49 -5.35 -9.25 15.90
CA VAL A 49 -5.81 -10.51 16.50
C VAL A 49 -4.64 -11.49 16.56
N GLU A 50 -4.54 -12.23 17.66
CA GLU A 50 -3.56 -13.32 17.74
C GLU A 50 -3.99 -14.47 16.81
N PRO A 51 -3.04 -15.13 16.12
CA PRO A 51 -3.37 -16.29 15.31
C PRO A 51 -3.99 -17.39 16.16
N ASP A 52 -4.97 -18.10 15.61
CA ASP A 52 -5.58 -19.24 16.28
C ASP A 52 -4.67 -20.49 16.30
N GLU A 53 -5.10 -21.56 16.98
CA GLU A 53 -4.31 -22.78 17.11
C GLU A 53 -4.03 -23.46 15.76
N GLU A 54 -4.95 -23.37 14.79
CA GLU A 54 -4.78 -23.95 13.47
C GLU A 54 -3.76 -23.14 12.65
N GLU A 55 -3.87 -21.82 12.68
CA GLU A 55 -2.93 -20.91 12.04
C GLU A 55 -1.52 -21.06 12.61
N LEU A 56 -1.38 -21.14 13.94
CA LEU A 56 -0.09 -21.40 14.60
C LEU A 56 0.53 -22.72 14.16
N LYS A 57 -0.30 -23.76 14.00
CA LYS A 57 0.17 -25.07 13.52
C LYS A 57 0.69 -24.97 12.09
N ILE A 58 -0.04 -24.33 11.18
CA ILE A 58 0.39 -24.12 9.79
C ILE A 58 1.71 -23.33 9.74
N ILE A 59 1.83 -22.25 10.52
CA ILE A 59 3.06 -21.45 10.60
C ILE A 59 4.23 -22.32 11.10
N SER A 60 4.00 -23.17 12.10
CA SER A 60 5.02 -24.07 12.64
C SER A 60 5.47 -25.11 11.63
N GLU A 61 4.54 -25.68 10.86
CA GLU A 61 4.81 -26.66 9.82
C GLU A 61 5.60 -26.03 8.68
N TYR A 62 5.24 -24.80 8.25
CA TYR A 62 5.97 -24.04 7.24
C TYR A 62 7.40 -23.73 7.66
N LYS A 63 7.63 -23.29 8.91
CA LYS A 63 8.98 -23.03 9.42
C LYS A 63 9.87 -24.27 9.47
N ASN A 64 9.29 -25.43 9.77
CA ASN A 64 10.03 -26.68 9.95
C ASN A 64 10.21 -27.49 8.65
N SER A 65 9.35 -27.30 7.66
CA SER A 65 9.39 -28.03 6.39
C SER A 65 8.82 -27.19 5.23
N PRO A 66 9.46 -26.07 4.86
CA PRO A 66 8.95 -25.17 3.82
C PRO A 66 8.80 -25.87 2.46
N GLU A 67 9.64 -26.86 2.17
CA GLU A 67 9.58 -27.68 0.95
C GLU A 67 8.31 -28.53 0.80
N LYS A 68 7.53 -28.71 1.87
CA LYS A 68 6.22 -29.40 1.81
C LYS A 68 5.10 -28.50 1.32
N PHE A 69 5.32 -27.19 1.29
CA PHE A 69 4.33 -26.22 0.84
C PHE A 69 4.57 -25.95 -0.64
N GLU A 70 3.67 -26.45 -1.49
CA GLU A 70 3.66 -26.10 -2.90
C GLU A 70 2.96 -24.76 -3.06
N PHE A 71 3.70 -23.78 -3.57
CA PHE A 71 3.10 -22.50 -3.97
C PHE A 71 2.39 -22.71 -5.30
N VAL A 72 1.06 -22.68 -5.25
CA VAL A 72 0.21 -22.65 -6.44
C VAL A 72 -0.09 -21.20 -6.81
N SER A 73 -0.24 -20.94 -8.11
CA SER A 73 -0.64 -19.61 -8.58
C SER A 73 -2.08 -19.32 -8.19
N MET A 74 -2.42 -18.03 -8.03
CA MET A 74 -3.80 -17.61 -7.78
C MET A 74 -4.73 -18.10 -8.91
N GLU A 75 -4.26 -18.09 -10.15
CA GLU A 75 -4.98 -18.57 -11.33
C GLU A 75 -5.37 -20.05 -11.21
N GLU A 76 -4.46 -20.90 -10.70
CA GLU A 76 -4.73 -22.32 -10.45
C GLU A 76 -5.76 -22.51 -9.33
N VAL A 77 -5.63 -21.76 -8.22
CA VAL A 77 -6.58 -21.80 -7.09
C VAL A 77 -7.98 -21.38 -7.54
N LEU A 78 -8.09 -20.28 -8.29
CA LEU A 78 -9.37 -19.79 -8.81
C LEU A 78 -10.02 -20.81 -9.75
N LYS A 79 -9.22 -21.45 -10.61
CA LYS A 79 -9.68 -22.52 -11.49
C LYS A 79 -10.17 -23.75 -10.70
N GLU A 80 -9.47 -24.16 -9.65
CA GLU A 80 -9.89 -25.28 -8.80
C GLU A 80 -11.18 -24.99 -8.02
N LEU A 81 -11.35 -23.74 -7.57
CA LEU A 81 -12.54 -23.29 -6.86
C LEU A 81 -13.72 -22.94 -7.79
N GLY A 82 -13.51 -22.98 -9.11
CA GLY A 82 -14.52 -22.63 -10.11
C GLY A 82 -14.91 -21.14 -10.12
N ILE A 83 -14.03 -20.27 -9.62
CA ILE A 83 -14.21 -18.83 -9.57
C ILE A 83 -13.63 -18.23 -10.84
N ASN A 84 -14.43 -17.48 -11.60
CA ASN A 84 -13.89 -16.71 -12.71
C ASN A 84 -13.22 -15.44 -12.18
N GLU A 85 -12.00 -15.18 -12.63
CA GLU A 85 -11.22 -13.98 -12.25
C GLU A 85 -11.96 -12.67 -12.56
N SER A 86 -12.92 -12.68 -13.49
CA SER A 86 -13.79 -11.54 -13.82
C SER A 86 -14.89 -11.23 -12.80
N GLU A 87 -15.10 -12.10 -11.81
CA GLU A 87 -16.11 -11.95 -10.74
C GLU A 87 -15.52 -11.39 -9.44
N LEU A 88 -14.19 -11.17 -9.41
CA LEU A 88 -13.43 -10.52 -8.34
C LEU A 88 -13.22 -9.02 -8.64
#